data_AF-A0AAV1I5X9-F1
#
_entry.id   AF-A0AAV1I5X9-F1
#
_cell.length_a   1.000
_cell.length_b   1.000
_cell.length_c   1.000
_cell.angle_alpha   90.00
_cell.angle_beta   90.00
_cell.angle_gamma   90.00
#
_symmetry.space_group_name_H-M   'P 1'
#
loop_
_entity.id
_entity.type
_entity.pdbx_description
1 polymer ?
#
loop_
_entity_poly.entity_id
_entity_poly.type
_entity_poly.pdbx_seq_one_letter_code
_entity_poly.pdbx_strand_id
1 'polypeptide(L)'
;MRVLLPAHQQIVLQSSQQGVQHLKAHSSELGFLQHFNLHRYDSNIRELVLHSSLASIAAQLLGTRKLRLYQDCVFLKEPGFSQTNWHSDCPLSPLDTSSFVTAWIPMRALQGSADSGLEFAQGSHRDIAAHFHHSARSSDLSTRGYKIASVGRMELGDVSWHHGWLLHHAPAQPPGSPTRMALAVSYFRDGARVVQQQCEDDEEDRESFRAWLGSGRGKLAPGDYACHALLPLVDC
;
A
#
# COMPACT_ATOMS: atom_id res chain seq x y z
N MET A 1 -12.39 3.99 9.46
CA MET A 1 -11.76 4.55 8.24
C MET A 1 -11.12 5.89 8.60
N ARG A 2 -9.93 6.22 8.06
CA ARG A 2 -9.25 7.49 8.36
C ARG A 2 -8.94 8.21 7.05
N VAL A 3 -9.07 9.53 7.09
CA VAL A 3 -8.73 10.42 5.98
C VAL A 3 -7.52 11.22 6.40
N LEU A 4 -6.54 11.35 5.51
CA LEU A 4 -5.46 12.29 5.69
C LEU A 4 -5.77 13.52 4.87
N LEU A 5 -5.76 14.66 5.55
CA LEU A 5 -5.91 15.97 4.96
C LEU A 5 -4.54 16.65 4.94
N PRO A 6 -4.29 17.57 3.99
CA PRO A 6 -3.28 18.59 4.22
C PRO A 6 -3.67 19.36 5.50
N ALA A 7 -2.73 19.50 6.45
CA ALA A 7 -2.87 20.12 7.79
C ALA A 7 -3.13 19.22 9.02
N HIS A 8 -2.79 17.91 8.96
CA HIS A 8 -2.53 17.09 10.17
C HIS A 8 -3.72 16.81 11.14
N GLN A 9 -4.98 17.04 10.75
CA GLN A 9 -6.13 16.65 11.58
C GLN A 9 -6.63 15.25 11.24
N GLN A 10 -6.32 14.26 12.09
CA GLN A 10 -6.88 12.92 12.00
C GLN A 10 -8.31 12.90 12.56
N ILE A 11 -9.30 12.55 11.73
CA ILE A 11 -10.68 12.31 12.17
C ILE A 11 -10.99 10.82 12.09
N VAL A 12 -11.59 10.27 13.14
CA VAL A 12 -12.11 8.90 13.15
C VAL A 12 -13.49 8.91 12.52
N LEU A 13 -13.63 8.26 11.37
CA LEU A 13 -14.89 8.20 10.62
C LEU A 13 -15.55 6.83 10.82
N GLN A 14 -16.86 6.84 11.04
CA GLN A 14 -17.66 5.63 11.27
C GLN A 14 -18.14 4.98 9.97
N SER A 15 -18.07 5.68 8.83
CA SER A 15 -18.42 5.11 7.51
C SER A 15 -17.62 5.72 6.35
N SER A 16 -17.61 5.03 5.21
CA SER A 16 -17.06 5.54 3.95
C SER A 16 -17.74 6.83 3.51
N GLN A 17 -19.07 6.88 3.61
CA GLN A 17 -19.88 8.06 3.29
C GLN A 17 -19.49 9.29 4.12
N GLN A 18 -19.28 9.13 5.44
CA GLN A 18 -18.81 10.23 6.29
C GLN A 18 -17.43 10.72 5.84
N GLY A 19 -16.52 9.81 5.49
CA GLY A 19 -15.20 10.20 4.99
C GLY A 19 -15.24 10.92 3.65
N VAL A 20 -16.08 10.46 2.71
CA VAL A 20 -16.29 11.12 1.43
C VAL A 20 -16.88 12.52 1.62
N GLN A 21 -17.90 12.66 2.47
CA GLN A 21 -18.50 13.96 2.77
C GLN A 21 -17.49 14.92 3.42
N HIS A 22 -16.69 14.41 4.36
CA HIS A 22 -15.69 15.20 5.05
C HIS A 22 -14.59 15.68 4.10
N LEU A 23 -14.07 14.78 3.25
CA LEU A 23 -13.10 15.12 2.20
C LEU A 23 -13.63 16.20 1.26
N LYS A 24 -14.85 16.02 0.74
CA LYS A 24 -15.51 16.99 -0.17
C LYS A 24 -15.67 18.37 0.44
N ALA A 25 -15.81 18.47 1.77
CA ALA A 25 -15.98 19.74 2.47
C ALA A 25 -14.65 20.45 2.79
N HIS A 26 -13.52 19.74 2.81
CA HIS A 26 -12.25 20.27 3.35
C HIS A 26 -11.05 20.16 2.41
N SER A 27 -11.19 19.56 1.23
CA SER A 27 -10.11 19.49 0.23
C SER A 27 -10.63 19.77 -1.18
N SER A 28 -9.88 20.57 -1.93
CA SER A 28 -10.11 20.77 -3.38
C SER A 28 -9.59 19.59 -4.22
N GLU A 29 -8.67 18.77 -3.67
CA GLU A 29 -8.16 17.57 -4.30
C GLU A 29 -8.50 16.34 -3.45
N LEU A 30 -9.30 15.42 -4.01
CA LEU A 30 -9.79 14.24 -3.30
C LEU A 30 -8.97 13.02 -3.77
N GLY A 31 -7.88 12.69 -3.07
CA GLY A 31 -6.99 11.58 -3.48
C GLY A 31 -7.65 10.21 -3.35
N PHE A 32 -7.69 9.66 -2.15
CA PHE A 32 -8.32 8.38 -1.84
C PHE A 32 -8.66 8.28 -0.35
N LEU A 33 -9.57 7.36 -0.04
CA LEU A 33 -9.82 6.92 1.33
C LEU A 33 -9.02 5.66 1.60
N GLN A 34 -8.50 5.55 2.83
CA GLN A 34 -7.77 4.36 3.22
C GLN A 34 -8.06 3.87 4.64
N HIS A 35 -7.84 2.59 4.83
CA HIS A 35 -7.91 1.97 6.14
C HIS A 35 -6.80 0.93 6.25
N PHE A 36 -5.88 1.14 7.18
CA PHE A 36 -4.78 0.22 7.44
C PHE A 36 -5.15 -0.86 8.44
N ASN A 37 -4.44 -1.98 8.35
CA ASN A 37 -4.36 -3.05 9.32
C ASN A 37 -5.72 -3.65 9.72
N LEU A 38 -6.61 -3.89 8.76
CA LEU A 38 -7.93 -4.45 9.05
C LEU A 38 -7.81 -5.87 9.63
N HIS A 39 -6.75 -6.62 9.29
CA HIS A 39 -6.48 -7.94 9.87
C HIS A 39 -6.42 -7.95 11.41
N ARG A 40 -6.18 -6.79 12.05
CA ARG A 40 -6.11 -6.68 13.51
C ARG A 40 -7.49 -6.65 14.17
N TYR A 41 -8.55 -6.38 13.40
CA TYR A 41 -9.90 -6.15 13.92
C TYR A 41 -11.00 -6.92 13.18
N ASP A 42 -10.73 -7.43 11.99
CA ASP A 42 -11.66 -8.22 11.17
C ASP A 42 -11.10 -9.63 10.95
N SER A 43 -11.82 -10.65 11.43
CA SER A 43 -11.39 -12.05 11.34
C SER A 43 -11.36 -12.58 9.91
N ASN A 44 -12.26 -12.12 9.04
CA ASN A 44 -12.32 -12.56 7.64
C ASN A 44 -11.14 -12.00 6.85
N ILE A 45 -10.80 -10.73 7.06
CA ILE A 45 -9.59 -10.15 6.48
C ILE A 45 -8.37 -10.85 7.03
N ARG A 46 -8.32 -11.09 8.34
CA ARG A 46 -7.19 -11.78 8.98
C ARG A 46 -6.97 -13.18 8.41
N GLU A 47 -8.04 -13.93 8.20
CA GLU A 47 -7.99 -15.25 7.57
C GLU A 47 -7.46 -15.15 6.15
N LEU A 48 -8.00 -14.24 5.33
CA LEU A 48 -7.58 -14.03 3.94
C LEU A 48 -6.09 -13.67 3.82
N VAL A 49 -5.62 -12.67 4.57
CA VAL A 49 -4.25 -12.15 4.42
C VAL A 49 -3.20 -13.07 5.03
N LEU A 50 -3.59 -14.03 5.88
CA LEU A 50 -2.68 -15.07 6.38
C LEU A 50 -2.92 -16.43 5.73
N HIS A 51 -3.82 -16.52 4.75
CA HIS A 51 -4.13 -17.78 4.09
C HIS A 51 -2.92 -18.27 3.29
N SER A 52 -2.61 -19.56 3.41
CA SER A 52 -1.43 -20.18 2.79
C SER A 52 -1.41 -20.03 1.26
N SER A 53 -2.57 -20.07 0.60
CA SER A 53 -2.65 -19.86 -0.85
C SER A 53 -2.11 -18.49 -1.30
N LEU A 54 -2.41 -17.43 -0.55
CA LEU A 54 -1.92 -16.07 -0.86
C LEU A 54 -0.45 -15.94 -0.44
N ALA A 55 -0.13 -16.41 0.76
CA ALA A 55 1.22 -16.36 1.32
C ALA A 55 2.25 -17.17 0.52
N SER A 56 1.86 -18.33 -0.03
CA SER A 56 2.77 -19.18 -0.81
C SER A 56 3.15 -18.54 -2.13
N ILE A 57 2.24 -17.80 -2.79
CA ILE A 57 2.58 -17.00 -3.98
C ILE A 57 3.58 -15.90 -3.60
N ALA A 58 3.32 -15.16 -2.51
CA ALA A 58 4.25 -14.13 -2.03
C ALA A 58 5.64 -14.72 -1.71
N ALA A 59 5.69 -15.87 -1.06
CA ALA A 59 6.92 -16.57 -0.71
C ALA A 59 7.70 -17.04 -1.95
N GLN A 60 7.00 -17.56 -2.97
CA GLN A 60 7.59 -17.94 -4.26
C GLN A 60 8.14 -16.72 -5.01
N LEU A 61 7.37 -15.62 -5.09
CA LEU A 61 7.81 -14.37 -5.73
C LEU A 61 9.06 -13.78 -5.05
N LEU A 62 9.14 -13.89 -3.72
CA LEU A 62 10.28 -13.41 -2.93
C LEU A 62 11.42 -14.44 -2.78
N GLY A 63 11.26 -15.66 -3.29
CA GLY A 63 12.24 -16.74 -3.13
C GLY A 63 12.58 -17.05 -1.67
N THR A 64 11.59 -17.07 -0.77
CA THR A 64 11.77 -17.31 0.67
C THR A 64 10.87 -18.43 1.17
N ARG A 65 11.23 -19.03 2.32
CA ARG A 65 10.39 -19.99 3.08
C ARG A 65 9.82 -19.42 4.37
N LYS A 66 10.22 -18.19 4.72
CA LYS A 66 9.75 -17.49 5.91
C LYS A 66 9.31 -16.10 5.51
N LEU A 67 8.02 -15.86 5.70
CA LEU A 67 7.33 -14.66 5.28
C LEU A 67 6.64 -14.04 6.49
N ARG A 68 6.60 -12.71 6.54
CA ARG A 68 5.83 -11.95 7.51
C ARG A 68 4.84 -11.05 6.79
N LEU A 69 3.66 -10.91 7.38
CA LEU A 69 2.72 -9.86 7.00
C LEU A 69 3.25 -8.53 7.53
N TYR A 70 3.39 -7.53 6.66
CA TYR A 70 3.67 -6.15 7.06
C TYR A 70 2.38 -5.42 7.40
N GLN A 71 1.46 -5.36 6.44
CA GLN A 71 0.17 -4.71 6.58
C GLN A 71 -0.84 -5.21 5.55
N ASP A 72 -2.11 -4.90 5.80
CA ASP A 72 -3.15 -4.82 4.78
C ASP A 72 -3.73 -3.40 4.78
N CYS A 73 -4.19 -2.94 3.61
CA CYS A 73 -4.84 -1.65 3.48
C CYS A 73 -5.96 -1.71 2.44
N VAL A 74 -7.14 -1.20 2.79
CA VAL A 74 -8.22 -0.99 1.81
C VAL A 74 -8.13 0.42 1.26
N PHE A 75 -8.04 0.53 -0.06
CA PHE A 75 -8.04 1.80 -0.79
C PHE A 75 -9.36 1.98 -1.54
N LEU A 76 -10.03 3.11 -1.31
CA LEU A 76 -11.27 3.48 -1.95
C LEU A 76 -11.12 4.78 -2.74
N LYS A 77 -11.51 4.73 -4.02
CA LYS A 77 -11.65 5.90 -4.88
C LYS A 77 -13.09 6.03 -5.38
N GLU A 78 -13.75 7.11 -5.01
CA GLU A 78 -15.04 7.47 -5.61
C GLU A 78 -14.83 8.06 -7.01
N PRO A 79 -15.81 7.98 -7.93
CA PRO A 79 -15.76 8.72 -9.19
C PRO A 79 -15.41 10.21 -8.96
N GLY A 80 -14.42 10.69 -9.70
CA GLY A 80 -13.86 12.04 -9.58
C GLY A 80 -12.69 12.18 -8.60
N PHE A 81 -12.33 11.13 -7.85
CA PHE A 81 -11.13 11.15 -7.02
C PHE A 81 -9.86 11.15 -7.88
N SER A 82 -8.85 11.92 -7.46
CA SER A 82 -7.63 12.19 -8.22
C SER A 82 -6.70 10.98 -8.29
N GLN A 83 -5.63 11.14 -9.07
CA GLN A 83 -4.63 10.10 -9.22
C GLN A 83 -3.88 9.85 -7.90
N THR A 84 -3.41 8.62 -7.73
CA THR A 84 -2.35 8.33 -6.76
C THR A 84 -1.03 8.58 -7.47
N ASN A 85 -0.10 9.32 -6.87
CA ASN A 85 1.18 9.63 -7.51
C ASN A 85 2.08 8.39 -7.62
N TRP A 86 3.08 8.48 -8.49
CA TRP A 86 4.12 7.45 -8.59
C TRP A 86 4.86 7.27 -7.28
N HIS A 87 4.95 6.04 -6.80
CA HIS A 87 5.65 5.67 -5.57
C HIS A 87 6.07 4.20 -5.59
N SER A 88 6.81 3.78 -4.55
CA SER A 88 7.14 2.40 -4.24
C SER A 88 6.78 2.13 -2.78
N ASP A 89 6.30 0.92 -2.48
CA ASP A 89 5.78 0.60 -1.14
C ASP A 89 6.88 0.43 -0.08
N CYS A 90 7.98 -0.23 -0.44
CA CYS A 90 9.02 -0.61 0.54
C CYS A 90 9.66 0.61 1.22
N PRO A 91 10.01 1.70 0.51
CA PRO A 91 10.51 2.93 1.14
C PRO A 91 9.57 3.58 2.16
N LEU A 92 8.27 3.33 2.06
CA LEU A 92 7.27 3.83 3.02
C LEU A 92 7.21 3.00 4.31
N SER A 93 7.89 1.85 4.32
CA SER A 93 8.02 1.00 5.51
C SER A 93 9.35 1.25 6.22
N PRO A 94 9.41 1.08 7.57
CA PRO A 94 10.66 1.22 8.32
C PRO A 94 11.46 -0.10 8.26
N LEU A 95 11.50 -0.77 7.11
CA LEU A 95 12.13 -2.08 6.93
C LEU A 95 13.34 -1.97 6.01
N ASP A 96 14.50 -2.43 6.49
CA ASP A 96 15.69 -2.65 5.69
C ASP A 96 15.56 -3.96 4.93
N THR A 97 14.97 -3.91 3.74
CA THR A 97 14.77 -5.09 2.91
C THR A 97 14.60 -4.75 1.43
N SER A 98 15.16 -5.59 0.57
CA SER A 98 14.76 -5.66 -0.84
C SER A 98 13.65 -6.68 -1.09
N SER A 99 13.40 -7.57 -0.13
CA SER A 99 12.44 -8.67 -0.23
C SER A 99 11.09 -8.27 0.35
N PHE A 100 10.35 -7.47 -0.42
CA PHE A 100 9.02 -6.97 -0.10
C PHE A 100 8.12 -7.12 -1.33
N VAL A 101 6.88 -7.55 -1.14
CA VAL A 101 5.90 -7.74 -2.23
C VAL A 101 4.52 -7.35 -1.74
N THR A 102 3.73 -6.75 -2.63
CA THR A 102 2.34 -6.39 -2.38
C THR A 102 1.44 -7.14 -3.34
N ALA A 103 0.41 -7.80 -2.80
CA ALA A 103 -0.76 -8.25 -3.54
C ALA A 103 -1.78 -7.11 -3.59
N TRP A 104 -2.34 -6.83 -4.76
CA TRP A 104 -3.43 -5.87 -4.93
C TRP A 104 -4.63 -6.56 -5.55
N ILE A 105 -5.75 -6.52 -4.82
CA ILE A 105 -6.96 -7.30 -5.07
C ILE A 105 -8.14 -6.34 -5.20
N PRO A 106 -8.70 -6.12 -6.40
CA PRO A 106 -9.87 -5.28 -6.55
C PRO A 106 -11.09 -5.98 -5.94
N MET A 107 -11.92 -5.23 -5.20
CA MET A 107 -13.14 -5.75 -4.55
C MET A 107 -14.35 -5.76 -5.50
N ARG A 108 -14.10 -5.55 -6.79
CA ARG A 108 -15.04 -5.69 -7.91
C ARG A 108 -14.25 -5.92 -9.20
N ALA A 109 -14.91 -6.39 -10.25
CA ALA A 109 -14.31 -6.43 -11.57
C ALA A 109 -13.92 -5.02 -12.05
N LEU A 110 -12.79 -4.93 -12.76
CA LEU A 110 -12.29 -3.72 -13.40
C LEU A 110 -12.47 -3.80 -14.91
N GLN A 111 -13.00 -2.72 -15.50
CA GLN A 111 -13.22 -2.61 -16.94
C GLN A 111 -12.03 -1.97 -17.67
N GLY A 112 -10.81 -2.32 -17.26
CA GLY A 112 -9.57 -1.82 -17.87
C GLY A 112 -9.42 -0.31 -17.73
N SER A 113 -9.20 0.38 -18.85
CA SER A 113 -8.98 1.84 -18.88
C SER A 113 -10.20 2.66 -18.46
N ALA A 114 -11.38 2.05 -18.30
CA ALA A 114 -12.56 2.69 -17.74
C ALA A 114 -12.56 2.74 -16.19
N ASP A 115 -11.50 2.25 -15.55
CA ASP A 115 -11.35 2.17 -14.10
C ASP A 115 -9.96 2.62 -13.61
N SER A 116 -9.85 2.97 -12.32
CA SER A 116 -8.58 3.26 -11.64
C SER A 116 -7.89 1.97 -11.18
N GLY A 117 -7.40 1.19 -12.15
CA GLY A 117 -6.47 0.07 -11.91
C GLY A 117 -5.02 0.54 -11.75
N LEU A 118 -4.16 -0.30 -11.20
CA LEU A 118 -2.74 0.05 -11.06
C LEU A 118 -2.03 0.08 -12.43
N GLU A 119 -1.09 1.01 -12.54
CA GLU A 119 -0.15 1.12 -13.65
C GLU A 119 1.28 1.10 -13.11
N PHE A 120 2.17 0.43 -13.83
CA PHE A 120 3.53 0.10 -13.38
C PHE A 120 4.57 0.59 -14.38
N ALA A 121 5.66 1.16 -13.89
CA ALA A 121 6.83 1.44 -14.68
C ALA A 121 7.69 0.17 -14.75
N GLN A 122 7.64 -0.54 -15.87
CA GLN A 122 8.28 -1.85 -16.00
C GLN A 122 9.79 -1.77 -15.76
N GLY A 123 10.29 -2.69 -14.92
CA GLY A 123 11.72 -2.79 -14.61
C GLY A 123 12.25 -1.78 -13.58
N SER A 124 11.45 -0.79 -13.16
CA SER A 124 11.87 0.25 -12.21
C SER A 124 12.37 -0.27 -10.86
N HIS A 125 11.91 -1.44 -10.41
CA HIS A 125 12.42 -2.13 -9.21
C HIS A 125 13.91 -2.51 -9.27
N ARG A 126 14.55 -2.40 -10.44
CA ARG A 126 15.99 -2.62 -10.65
C ARG A 126 16.78 -1.32 -10.78
N ASP A 127 16.09 -0.19 -10.82
CA ASP A 127 16.70 1.12 -10.97
C ASP A 127 16.97 1.75 -9.59
N ILE A 128 18.22 1.62 -9.15
CA ILE A 128 18.72 2.17 -7.89
C ILE A 128 18.74 3.70 -7.87
N ALA A 129 18.58 4.37 -9.02
CA ALA A 129 18.54 5.83 -9.13
C ALA A 129 17.09 6.36 -9.18
N ALA A 130 16.09 5.50 -9.06
CA ALA A 130 14.67 5.83 -9.16
C ALA A 130 13.96 5.87 -7.80
N HIS A 131 14.69 6.07 -6.70
CA HIS A 131 14.10 6.21 -5.37
C HIS A 131 13.32 7.53 -5.25
N PHE A 132 12.03 7.49 -5.60
CA PHE A 132 11.09 8.58 -5.37
C PHE A 132 10.68 8.56 -3.89
N HIS A 133 11.29 9.43 -3.10
CA HIS A 133 10.71 9.84 -1.82
C HIS A 133 9.58 10.81 -2.11
N HIS A 134 8.47 10.71 -1.39
CA HIS A 134 7.24 11.49 -1.61
C HIS A 134 7.48 13.02 -1.66
N SER A 135 8.59 13.49 -1.06
CA SER A 135 9.03 14.89 -1.04
C SER A 135 9.73 15.38 -2.32
N ALA A 136 10.23 14.50 -3.19
CA ALA A 136 10.81 14.89 -4.47
C ALA A 136 9.68 14.94 -5.53
N ARG A 137 9.21 16.16 -5.82
CA ARG A 137 8.19 16.54 -6.83
C ARG A 137 8.55 16.17 -8.27
N SER A 138 8.89 14.92 -8.53
CA SER A 138 9.16 14.37 -9.85
C SER A 138 8.26 13.16 -10.08
N SER A 139 6.95 13.39 -10.10
CA SER A 139 5.95 12.42 -10.58
C SER A 139 6.06 12.15 -12.09
N ASP A 140 6.97 12.83 -12.79
CA ASP A 140 7.17 12.64 -14.22
C ASP A 140 8.27 11.60 -14.50
N LEU A 141 7.82 10.41 -14.92
CA LEU A 141 8.70 9.33 -15.38
C LEU A 141 9.03 9.41 -16.89
N SER A 142 8.51 10.41 -17.62
CA SER A 142 8.63 10.49 -19.09
C SER A 142 10.08 10.50 -19.57
N THR A 143 10.98 11.10 -18.78
CA THR A 143 12.42 11.20 -19.09
C THR A 143 13.21 9.93 -18.76
N ARG A 144 12.61 8.97 -18.05
CA ARG A 144 13.28 7.73 -17.62
C ARG A 144 13.16 6.59 -18.64
N GLY A 145 12.29 6.73 -19.64
CA GLY A 145 12.14 5.75 -20.72
C GLY A 145 11.52 4.41 -20.30
N TYR A 146 10.84 4.34 -19.14
CA TYR A 146 10.14 3.12 -18.74
C TYR A 146 8.94 2.86 -19.65
N LYS A 147 8.71 1.57 -19.95
CA LYS A 147 7.44 1.14 -20.51
C LYS A 147 6.40 1.09 -19.38
N ILE A 148 5.27 1.77 -19.58
CA ILE A 148 4.16 1.72 -18.63
C ILE A 148 3.24 0.54 -18.99
N ALA A 149 2.85 -0.24 -17.98
CA ALA A 149 1.87 -1.30 -18.12
C ALA A 149 0.75 -1.19 -17.09
N SER A 150 -0.47 -1.34 -17.56
CA SER A 150 -1.67 -1.41 -16.72
C SER A 150 -1.97 -2.85 -16.32
N VAL A 151 -2.59 -3.03 -15.14
CA VAL A 151 -3.27 -4.30 -14.80
C VAL A 151 -4.38 -4.65 -15.80
N GLY A 152 -4.91 -3.66 -16.52
CA GLY A 152 -5.96 -3.87 -17.50
C GLY A 152 -7.27 -4.34 -16.87
N ARG A 153 -8.00 -5.19 -17.58
CA ARG A 153 -9.24 -5.80 -17.07
C ARG A 153 -8.89 -6.83 -16.01
N MET A 154 -9.67 -6.84 -14.93
CA MET A 154 -9.57 -7.81 -13.85
C MET A 154 -10.96 -8.29 -13.50
N GLU A 155 -11.11 -9.59 -13.27
CA GLU A 155 -12.33 -10.19 -12.74
C GLU A 155 -12.28 -10.24 -11.21
N LEU A 156 -13.42 -10.52 -10.58
CA LEU A 156 -13.46 -10.70 -9.13
C LEU A 156 -12.64 -11.94 -8.74
N GLY A 157 -11.68 -11.75 -7.83
CA GLY A 157 -10.75 -12.79 -7.40
C GLY A 157 -9.38 -12.73 -8.10
N ASP A 158 -9.22 -11.92 -9.14
CA ASP A 158 -7.90 -11.66 -9.71
C ASP A 158 -7.01 -10.91 -8.72
N VAL A 159 -5.71 -11.19 -8.79
CA VAL A 159 -4.69 -10.57 -7.94
C VAL A 159 -3.55 -10.10 -8.83
N SER A 160 -3.22 -8.82 -8.72
CA SER A 160 -1.96 -8.31 -9.25
C SER A 160 -0.89 -8.32 -8.15
N TRP A 161 0.35 -8.57 -8.54
CA TRP A 161 1.48 -8.61 -7.62
C TRP A 161 2.56 -7.66 -8.09
N HIS A 162 3.10 -6.86 -7.18
CA HIS A 162 4.22 -5.99 -7.48
C HIS A 162 5.29 -6.05 -6.39
N HIS A 163 6.54 -5.94 -6.84
CA HIS A 163 7.70 -5.84 -5.96
C HIS A 163 7.63 -4.52 -5.18
N GLY A 164 8.07 -4.51 -3.92
CA GLY A 164 8.01 -3.32 -3.06
C GLY A 164 8.83 -2.13 -3.55
N TRP A 165 9.72 -2.35 -4.52
CA TRP A 165 10.52 -1.31 -5.19
C TRP A 165 10.01 -0.98 -6.60
N LEU A 166 8.93 -1.61 -7.05
CA LEU A 166 8.35 -1.33 -8.37
C LEU A 166 7.55 -0.03 -8.28
N LEU A 167 7.94 0.93 -9.11
CA LEU A 167 7.18 2.16 -9.24
C LEU A 167 5.83 1.87 -9.86
N HIS A 168 4.81 2.36 -9.17
CA HIS A 168 3.44 2.23 -9.59
C HIS A 168 2.63 3.46 -9.20
N HIS A 169 1.51 3.61 -9.87
CA HIS A 169 0.54 4.66 -9.60
C HIS A 169 -0.86 4.15 -9.95
N ALA A 170 -1.87 4.96 -9.66
CA ALA A 170 -3.25 4.68 -10.07
C ALA A 170 -3.85 5.96 -10.67
N PRO A 171 -4.44 5.93 -11.87
CA PRO A 171 -5.06 7.11 -12.46
C PRO A 171 -6.25 7.59 -11.60
N ALA A 172 -6.78 8.77 -11.94
CA ALA A 172 -8.02 9.25 -11.34
C ALA A 172 -9.16 8.26 -11.58
N GLN A 173 -10.10 8.13 -10.63
CA GLN A 173 -11.29 7.32 -10.86
C GLN A 173 -12.25 8.09 -11.78
N PRO A 174 -12.60 7.56 -12.97
CA PRO A 174 -13.33 8.32 -13.96
C PRO A 174 -14.69 8.83 -13.45
N PRO A 175 -15.13 10.05 -13.83
CA PRO A 175 -16.49 10.51 -13.55
C PRO A 175 -17.54 9.54 -14.10
N GLY A 176 -18.60 9.28 -13.34
CA GLY A 176 -19.67 8.36 -13.74
C GLY A 176 -19.35 6.87 -13.63
N SER A 177 -18.14 6.50 -13.21
CA SER A 177 -17.78 5.11 -12.91
C SER A 177 -18.28 4.68 -11.51
N PRO A 178 -18.39 3.37 -11.22
CA PRO A 178 -18.62 2.90 -9.86
C PRO A 178 -17.41 3.18 -8.96
N THR A 179 -17.64 3.32 -7.65
CA THR A 179 -16.55 3.39 -6.65
C THR A 179 -15.57 2.23 -6.82
N ARG A 180 -14.27 2.51 -6.86
CA ARG A 180 -13.21 1.50 -6.90
C ARG A 180 -12.71 1.24 -5.49
N MET A 181 -12.89 0.02 -4.99
CA MET A 181 -12.29 -0.46 -3.75
C MET A 181 -11.29 -1.56 -4.06
N ALA A 182 -10.14 -1.56 -3.39
CA ALA A 182 -9.15 -2.62 -3.51
C ALA A 182 -8.46 -2.87 -2.17
N LEU A 183 -8.15 -4.14 -1.90
CA LEU A 183 -7.34 -4.58 -0.79
C LEU A 183 -5.89 -4.73 -1.26
N ALA A 184 -4.98 -4.01 -0.63
CA ALA A 184 -3.53 -4.24 -0.75
C ALA A 184 -3.05 -5.05 0.45
N VAL A 185 -2.20 -6.04 0.21
CA VAL A 185 -1.61 -6.90 1.26
C VAL A 185 -0.12 -6.98 1.02
N SER A 186 0.66 -6.47 1.96
CA SER A 186 2.11 -6.41 1.82
C SER A 186 2.79 -7.42 2.73
N TYR A 187 3.74 -8.14 2.15
CA TYR A 187 4.57 -9.12 2.83
C TYR A 187 6.05 -8.81 2.67
N PHE A 188 6.84 -9.27 3.63
CA PHE A 188 8.29 -9.19 3.57
C PHE A 188 8.94 -10.47 4.06
N ARG A 189 10.18 -10.70 3.64
CA ARG A 189 11.00 -11.82 4.11
C ARG A 189 11.30 -11.66 5.60
N ASP A 190 11.10 -12.74 6.37
CA ASP A 190 11.53 -12.80 7.78
C ASP A 190 13.04 -12.51 7.93
N GLY A 191 13.42 -11.89 9.03
CA GLY A 191 14.80 -11.50 9.30
C GLY A 191 15.21 -10.12 8.78
N ALA A 192 14.30 -9.38 8.13
CA ALA A 192 14.51 -7.95 7.87
C ALA A 192 14.75 -7.18 9.17
N ARG A 193 15.50 -6.08 9.11
CA ARG A 193 15.75 -5.20 10.25
C ARG A 193 14.92 -3.93 10.17
N VAL A 194 14.69 -3.32 11.32
CA VAL A 194 14.06 -2.01 11.42
C VAL A 194 15.09 -0.92 11.12
N VAL A 195 14.72 0.08 10.33
CA VAL A 195 15.53 1.29 10.10
C VAL A 195 14.88 2.51 10.74
N GLN A 196 15.72 3.50 11.01
CA GLN A 196 15.22 4.82 11.36
C GLN A 196 14.50 5.41 10.15
N GLN A 197 13.24 5.79 10.33
CA GLN A 197 12.51 6.52 9.30
C GLN A 197 13.23 7.84 9.03
N GLN A 198 13.60 8.05 7.77
CA GLN A 198 14.32 9.25 7.33
C GLN A 198 13.36 10.40 6.95
N CYS A 199 12.08 10.10 6.72
CA CYS A 199 11.09 11.08 6.29
C CYS A 199 10.17 11.44 7.47
N GLU A 200 10.28 12.67 7.96
CA GLU A 200 9.36 13.22 8.98
C GLU A 200 8.00 13.63 8.36
N ASP A 201 7.93 13.78 7.03
CA ASP A 201 6.80 14.36 6.32
C ASP A 201 5.71 13.35 5.90
N ASP A 202 6.00 12.05 5.88
CA ASP A 202 5.04 11.00 5.47
C ASP A 202 4.25 10.48 6.68
N GLU A 203 3.47 11.37 7.33
CA GLU A 203 2.61 11.01 8.47
C GLU A 203 1.55 9.95 8.13
N GLU A 204 1.27 9.77 6.84
CA GLU A 204 0.31 8.81 6.29
C GLU A 204 0.62 7.37 6.70
N ASP A 205 1.80 6.90 6.29
CA ASP A 205 2.23 5.52 6.50
C ASP A 205 2.62 5.23 7.94
N ARG A 206 2.72 6.27 8.79
CA ARG A 206 2.97 6.11 10.22
C ARG A 206 1.92 5.24 10.89
N GLU A 207 0.69 5.20 10.37
CA GLU A 207 -0.37 4.28 10.86
C GLU A 207 0.03 2.80 10.75
N SER A 208 0.83 2.45 9.75
CA SER A 208 1.28 1.08 9.46
C SER A 208 2.22 0.56 10.54
N PHE A 209 3.11 1.42 11.06
CA PHE A 209 4.20 1.01 11.93
C PHE A 209 4.22 1.60 13.35
N ARG A 210 3.52 2.71 13.64
CA ARG A 210 3.56 3.37 14.96
C ARG A 210 3.22 2.47 16.16
N ALA A 211 2.42 1.43 15.93
CA ALA A 211 1.97 0.52 16.97
C ALA A 211 3.09 -0.41 17.47
N TRP A 212 4.09 -0.69 16.63
CA TRP A 212 5.18 -1.62 16.94
C TRP A 212 6.58 -1.00 16.83
N LEU A 213 6.72 0.19 16.22
CA LEU A 213 7.96 0.95 16.14
C LEU A 213 8.01 2.06 17.20
N GLY A 214 9.13 2.20 17.90
CA GLY A 214 9.43 3.31 18.82
C GLY A 214 10.21 2.90 20.08
N SER A 215 10.38 3.83 21.02
CA SER A 215 11.20 3.65 22.22
C SER A 215 10.46 3.07 23.45
N GLY A 216 9.16 2.77 23.31
CA GLY A 216 8.33 2.26 24.40
C GLY A 216 8.48 0.75 24.64
N ARG A 217 8.05 0.27 25.82
CA ARG A 217 8.06 -1.16 26.14
C ARG A 217 7.26 -1.95 25.10
N GLY A 218 7.87 -3.03 24.59
CA GLY A 218 7.26 -3.91 23.59
C GLY A 218 7.35 -3.38 22.15
N LYS A 219 7.97 -2.22 21.92
CA LYS A 219 8.26 -1.70 20.59
C LYS A 219 9.66 -2.09 20.13
N LEU A 220 9.85 -2.10 18.82
CA LEU A 220 11.12 -2.30 18.14
C LEU A 220 11.83 -0.96 17.94
N ALA A 221 13.15 -0.96 18.10
CA ALA A 221 14.05 0.15 17.81
C ALA A 221 14.80 -0.08 16.49
N PRO A 222 15.33 0.97 15.86
CA PRO A 222 16.24 0.82 14.71
C PRO A 222 17.38 -0.16 15.00
N GLY A 223 17.64 -1.06 14.06
CA GLY A 223 18.59 -2.16 14.18
C GLY A 223 17.99 -3.48 14.66
N ASP A 224 16.84 -3.46 15.34
CA ASP A 224 16.16 -4.70 15.77
C ASP A 224 15.70 -5.51 14.56
N TYR A 225 15.60 -6.83 14.72
CA TYR A 225 14.87 -7.64 13.76
C TYR A 225 13.39 -7.25 13.78
N ALA A 226 12.78 -7.12 12.60
CA ALA A 226 11.36 -6.82 12.40
C ALA A 226 10.46 -8.01 12.76
N CYS A 227 10.57 -8.46 14.02
CA CYS A 227 9.83 -9.57 14.59
C CYS A 227 8.97 -9.05 15.74
N HIS A 228 7.67 -8.89 15.48
CA HIS A 228 6.71 -8.37 16.44
C HIS A 228 5.37 -9.10 16.30
N ALA A 229 4.53 -9.11 17.34
CA ALA A 229 3.21 -9.74 17.29
C ALA A 229 2.28 -9.15 16.21
N LEU A 230 2.50 -7.87 15.87
CA LEU A 230 1.81 -7.15 14.79
C LEU A 230 2.46 -7.32 13.41
N LEU A 231 3.54 -8.09 13.32
CA LEU A 231 4.22 -8.51 12.09
C LEU A 231 4.26 -10.05 12.05
N PRO A 232 3.08 -10.70 12.02
CA PRO A 232 2.97 -12.13 12.23
C PRO A 232 3.73 -12.90 11.15
N LEU A 233 4.37 -13.99 11.56
CA LEU A 233 4.89 -14.98 10.63
C LEU A 233 3.71 -15.64 9.91
N VAL A 234 3.87 -15.90 8.62
CA VAL A 234 2.86 -16.50 7.76
C VAL A 234 3.36 -17.85 7.27
N ASP A 235 2.52 -18.86 7.39
CA ASP A 235 2.80 -20.20 6.88
C ASP A 235 2.69 -20.19 5.34
N CYS A 236 3.73 -20.65 4.65
CA CYS A 236 3.87 -20.55 3.19
C CYS A 236 4.46 -21.79 2.53
#